data_AF-A0A1H0EJU8-F1
#
_entry.id   AF-A0A1H0EJU8-F1
#
_cell.length_a   1.000
_cell.length_b   1.000
_cell.length_c   1.000
_cell.angle_alpha   90.00
_cell.angle_beta   90.00
_cell.angle_gamma   90.00
#
_symmetry.space_group_name_H-M   'P 1'
#
loop_
_entity.id
_entity.type
_entity.pdbx_description
1 polymer ?
#
loop_
_entity_poly.entity_id
_entity_poly.type
_entity_poly.pdbx_seq_one_letter_code
_entity_poly.pdbx_strand_id
1 'polypeptide(L)'
;MNLLNLLKNERGNVLTYVLLILLVLMITTPVILASSSTTQLSNVQTEYEKKATDLAVSGMEAFMNYLQQYPVYGNGMDRKTYFNKYGEGSGTVGLGWGTKTIQLPEGTNLTFNQYVIVKDSNPETTVTLPLTSDNDYDVIFMASVNNSVHSKKIKYQISTFEPASGGTKVLTDGQKVAIPSGGNVLYGTGSNISAIKNTTIKDAIATYIDGITSATNKAVDGYLTNPTLITCTACTMANIITNINSSANNPVIIYRPGTLSFSGTFSIGTPAKPVILIADNIDISDSSNLLIYGSLIANKTSANPSGTGTIISRNNSSQLTIFQATNGKYGDLWAEGNMDFENQTNITADNSIYANNFTIKNDSDITSKSFTINEKFYAPNKANITTNTGALAAGEIELKNDSILNIKSGDVLVENNLIAHNKINITAGGVIAVGATIDFKNNSTINAGTTGQTSLDLSGSASGGGSTPPKDWTPIRQ
;
A
#
# COMPACT_ATOMS: atom_id res chain seq x y z
N MET A 1 28.78 67.22 -45.70
CA MET A 1 29.18 66.07 -46.53
C MET A 1 29.71 64.91 -45.67
N ASN A 2 28.97 64.41 -44.66
CA ASN A 2 29.43 63.24 -43.88
C ASN A 2 28.33 62.47 -43.10
N LEU A 3 27.04 62.65 -43.40
CA LEU A 3 25.97 61.84 -42.79
C LEU A 3 25.48 60.67 -43.67
N LEU A 4 25.90 60.62 -44.94
CA LEU A 4 25.50 59.59 -45.91
C LEU A 4 26.40 58.34 -45.90
N ASN A 5 27.49 58.33 -45.13
CA ASN A 5 28.41 57.19 -45.04
C ASN A 5 28.07 56.19 -43.91
N LEU A 6 27.24 56.57 -42.93
CA LEU A 6 26.78 55.63 -41.89
C LEU A 6 25.63 54.72 -42.38
N LEU A 7 24.78 55.19 -43.30
CA LEU A 7 23.70 54.38 -43.88
C LEU A 7 24.16 53.41 -44.98
N LYS A 8 25.39 53.54 -45.50
CA LYS A 8 25.95 52.60 -46.47
C LYS A 8 26.54 51.34 -45.82
N ASN A 9 26.84 51.37 -44.52
CA ASN A 9 27.45 50.25 -43.82
C ASN A 9 26.45 49.35 -43.06
N GLU A 10 25.19 49.77 -42.91
CA GLU A 10 24.17 48.93 -42.26
C GLU A 10 23.41 48.02 -43.24
N ARG A 11 23.41 48.33 -44.54
CA ARG A 11 22.74 47.49 -45.55
C ARG A 11 23.40 46.12 -45.73
N GLY A 12 24.67 45.97 -45.37
CA GLY A 12 25.38 44.69 -45.41
C GLY A 12 25.03 43.75 -44.25
N ASN A 13 24.57 44.30 -43.11
CA ASN A 13 24.32 43.50 -41.91
C ASN A 13 22.90 42.92 -41.85
N VAL A 14 21.95 43.54 -42.58
CA VAL A 14 20.56 43.05 -42.67
C VAL A 14 20.51 41.61 -43.21
N LEU A 15 21.32 41.29 -44.22
CA LEU A 15 21.38 39.93 -44.78
C LEU A 15 21.88 38.92 -43.73
N THR A 16 22.87 39.30 -42.92
CA THR A 16 23.41 38.46 -41.85
C THR A 16 22.38 38.20 -40.77
N TYR A 17 21.59 39.21 -40.35
CA TYR A 17 20.49 39.01 -39.40
C TYR A 17 19.39 38.11 -39.97
N VAL A 18 19.04 38.27 -41.25
CA VAL A 18 18.05 37.40 -41.90
C VAL A 18 18.55 35.95 -41.98
N LEU A 19 19.82 35.74 -42.35
CA LEU A 19 20.44 34.41 -42.38
C LEU A 19 20.54 33.79 -40.98
N LEU A 20 20.89 34.57 -39.96
CA LEU A 20 20.95 34.10 -38.57
C LEU A 20 19.55 33.70 -38.07
N ILE A 21 18.52 34.50 -38.33
CA ILE A 21 17.14 34.20 -37.97
C ILE A 21 16.67 32.93 -38.70
N LEU A 22 16.97 32.80 -40.00
CA LEU A 22 16.63 31.60 -40.78
C LEU A 22 17.34 30.35 -40.25
N LEU A 23 18.62 30.46 -39.86
CA LEU A 23 19.38 29.36 -39.27
C LEU A 23 18.79 28.95 -37.90
N VAL A 24 18.47 29.92 -37.04
CA VAL A 24 17.83 29.66 -35.75
C VAL A 24 16.46 29.01 -35.95
N LEU A 25 15.64 29.50 -36.88
CA LEU A 25 14.36 28.87 -37.21
C LEU A 25 14.56 27.45 -37.75
N MET A 26 15.53 27.20 -38.62
CA MET A 26 15.82 25.86 -39.15
C MET A 26 16.20 24.86 -38.05
N ILE A 27 16.93 25.31 -37.03
CA ILE A 27 17.37 24.44 -35.93
C ILE A 27 16.26 24.27 -34.88
N THR A 28 15.56 25.34 -34.52
CA THR A 28 14.60 25.32 -33.40
C THR A 28 13.23 24.77 -33.81
N THR A 29 12.78 25.02 -35.03
CA THR A 29 11.44 24.62 -35.50
C THR A 29 11.24 23.10 -35.46
N PRO A 30 12.17 22.25 -35.96
CA PRO A 30 12.03 20.80 -35.87
C PRO A 30 11.98 20.29 -34.42
N VAL A 31 12.76 20.89 -33.52
CA VAL A 31 12.81 20.50 -32.11
C VAL A 31 11.50 20.85 -31.40
N ILE A 32 10.96 22.04 -31.66
CA ILE A 32 9.67 22.47 -31.09
C ILE A 32 8.53 21.61 -31.64
N LEU A 33 8.52 21.34 -32.96
CA LEU A 33 7.52 20.45 -33.56
C LEU A 33 7.60 19.03 -32.98
N ALA A 34 8.81 18.45 -32.91
CA ALA A 34 9.03 17.11 -32.36
C ALA A 34 8.62 17.04 -30.87
N SER A 35 8.95 18.05 -30.07
CA SER A 35 8.53 18.09 -28.67
C SER A 35 7.00 18.18 -28.55
N SER A 36 6.35 19.05 -29.33
CA SER A 36 4.90 19.22 -29.28
C SER A 36 4.12 17.97 -29.73
N SER A 37 4.59 17.30 -30.78
CA SER A 37 3.96 16.08 -31.30
C SER A 37 4.10 14.92 -30.34
N THR A 38 5.27 14.79 -29.67
CA THR A 38 5.53 13.67 -28.75
C THR A 38 4.72 13.82 -27.48
N THR A 39 4.57 15.03 -26.95
CA THR A 39 3.72 15.28 -25.77
C THR A 39 2.24 15.04 -26.06
N GLN A 40 1.74 15.49 -27.22
CA GLN A 40 0.35 15.20 -27.61
C GLN A 40 0.10 13.70 -27.76
N LEU A 41 0.99 12.98 -28.44
CA LEU A 41 0.87 11.53 -28.59
C LEU A 41 0.91 10.81 -27.24
N SER A 42 1.85 11.18 -26.36
CA SER A 42 1.95 10.61 -25.01
C SER A 42 0.68 10.85 -24.20
N ASN A 43 0.13 12.07 -24.23
CA ASN A 43 -1.09 12.40 -23.50
C ASN A 43 -2.29 11.58 -24.01
N VAL A 44 -2.42 11.43 -25.34
CA VAL A 44 -3.48 10.62 -25.95
C VAL A 44 -3.33 9.14 -25.60
N GLN A 45 -2.10 8.60 -25.57
CA GLN A 45 -1.84 7.23 -25.14
C GLN A 45 -2.22 7.00 -23.66
N THR A 46 -1.80 7.90 -22.77
CA THR A 46 -2.17 7.83 -21.35
C THR A 46 -3.68 7.95 -21.15
N GLU A 47 -4.34 8.80 -21.93
CA GLU A 47 -5.80 8.95 -21.88
C GLU A 47 -6.51 7.65 -22.32
N TYR A 48 -6.04 7.01 -23.40
CA TYR A 48 -6.60 5.73 -23.85
C TYR A 48 -6.38 4.59 -22.85
N GLU A 49 -5.21 4.52 -22.21
CA GLU A 49 -4.95 3.55 -21.15
C GLU A 49 -5.83 3.78 -19.93
N LYS A 50 -6.06 5.04 -19.55
CA LYS A 50 -6.98 5.40 -18.47
C LYS A 50 -8.41 5.00 -18.81
N LYS A 51 -8.90 5.34 -20.01
CA LYS A 51 -10.26 4.96 -20.47
C LYS A 51 -10.46 3.44 -20.50
N ALA A 52 -9.47 2.69 -20.99
CA ALA A 52 -9.51 1.22 -20.95
C ALA A 52 -9.52 0.71 -19.50
N THR A 53 -8.68 1.27 -18.63
CA THR A 53 -8.62 0.87 -17.22
C THR A 53 -9.93 1.15 -16.49
N ASP A 54 -10.46 2.37 -16.60
CA ASP A 54 -11.70 2.78 -15.95
C ASP A 54 -12.87 1.87 -16.38
N LEU A 55 -12.97 1.56 -17.68
CA LEU A 55 -14.04 0.66 -18.17
C LEU A 55 -13.87 -0.79 -17.70
N ALA A 56 -12.66 -1.32 -17.68
CA ALA A 56 -12.40 -2.67 -17.17
C ALA A 56 -12.73 -2.77 -15.67
N VAL A 57 -12.36 -1.75 -14.88
CA VAL A 57 -12.67 -1.66 -13.44
C VAL A 57 -14.18 -1.54 -13.22
N SER A 58 -14.88 -0.66 -13.95
CA SER A 58 -16.33 -0.53 -13.83
C SER A 58 -17.07 -1.82 -14.17
N GLY A 59 -16.59 -2.59 -15.15
CA GLY A 59 -17.13 -3.91 -15.47
C GLY A 59 -16.97 -4.91 -14.33
N MET A 60 -15.80 -4.92 -13.69
CA MET A 60 -15.54 -5.73 -12.50
C MET A 60 -16.43 -5.32 -11.32
N GLU A 61 -16.54 -4.02 -11.04
CA GLU A 61 -17.38 -3.49 -9.94
C GLU A 61 -18.86 -3.83 -10.14
N ALA A 62 -19.38 -3.68 -11.36
CA ALA A 62 -20.75 -4.05 -11.69
C ALA A 62 -20.99 -5.55 -11.48
N PHE A 63 -20.01 -6.38 -11.83
CA PHE A 63 -20.07 -7.82 -11.60
C PHE A 63 -20.03 -8.16 -10.10
N MET A 64 -19.18 -7.49 -9.34
CA MET A 64 -19.09 -7.65 -7.89
C MET A 64 -20.40 -7.28 -7.19
N ASN A 65 -20.97 -6.14 -7.55
CA ASN A 65 -22.26 -5.70 -7.01
C ASN A 65 -23.35 -6.75 -7.32
N TYR A 66 -23.38 -7.30 -8.53
CA TYR A 66 -24.30 -8.40 -8.84
C TYR A 66 -24.10 -9.63 -7.96
N LEU A 67 -22.86 -10.06 -7.73
CA LEU A 67 -22.59 -11.20 -6.85
C LEU A 67 -23.03 -10.95 -5.41
N GLN A 68 -22.92 -9.71 -4.92
CA GLN A 68 -23.37 -9.33 -3.57
C GLN A 68 -24.89 -9.44 -3.39
N GLN A 69 -25.65 -9.33 -4.47
CA GLN A 69 -27.11 -9.43 -4.48
C GLN A 69 -27.62 -10.89 -4.39
N TYR A 70 -26.71 -11.89 -4.42
CA TYR A 70 -27.06 -13.31 -4.33
C TYR A 70 -27.93 -13.69 -3.12
N PRO A 71 -27.65 -13.23 -1.89
CA PRO A 71 -28.50 -13.57 -0.73
C PRO A 71 -29.93 -13.05 -0.82
N VAL A 72 -30.15 -11.98 -1.60
CA VAL A 72 -31.45 -11.31 -1.73
C VAL A 72 -32.27 -11.93 -2.87
N TYR A 73 -31.66 -12.10 -4.04
CA TYR A 73 -32.38 -12.51 -5.26
C TYR A 73 -32.04 -13.93 -5.74
N GLY A 74 -30.98 -14.53 -5.21
CA GLY A 74 -30.58 -15.91 -5.45
C GLY A 74 -31.08 -16.89 -4.38
N ASN A 75 -31.85 -16.43 -3.39
CA ASN A 75 -32.37 -17.30 -2.33
C ASN A 75 -33.24 -18.42 -2.93
N GLY A 76 -32.78 -19.68 -2.79
CA GLY A 76 -33.41 -20.86 -3.39
C GLY A 76 -32.97 -21.22 -4.82
N MET A 77 -32.02 -20.48 -5.39
CA MET A 77 -31.38 -20.77 -6.67
C MET A 77 -29.94 -21.20 -6.40
N ASP A 78 -29.41 -22.19 -7.11
CA ASP A 78 -28.01 -22.53 -6.97
C ASP A 78 -27.10 -21.41 -7.51
N ARG A 79 -25.94 -21.23 -6.88
CA ARG A 79 -24.99 -20.16 -7.19
C ARG A 79 -24.53 -20.18 -8.64
N LYS A 80 -24.42 -21.36 -9.25
CA LYS A 80 -24.11 -21.52 -10.68
C LYS A 80 -25.24 -20.97 -11.55
N THR A 81 -26.50 -21.31 -11.26
CA THR A 81 -27.67 -20.76 -11.96
C THR A 81 -27.78 -19.26 -11.76
N TYR A 82 -27.52 -18.74 -10.56
CA TYR A 82 -27.48 -17.29 -10.33
C TYR A 82 -26.38 -16.65 -11.14
N PHE A 83 -25.16 -17.16 -11.06
CA PHE A 83 -24.04 -16.66 -11.84
C PHE A 83 -24.35 -16.66 -13.34
N ASN A 84 -24.91 -17.75 -13.88
CA ASN A 84 -25.35 -17.85 -15.28
C ASN A 84 -26.39 -16.79 -15.71
N LYS A 85 -27.08 -16.11 -14.78
CA LYS A 85 -28.05 -15.04 -15.07
C LYS A 85 -27.45 -13.63 -15.16
N TYR A 86 -26.18 -13.44 -14.84
CA TYR A 86 -25.55 -12.12 -14.94
C TYR A 86 -25.47 -11.64 -16.40
N GLY A 87 -25.84 -10.38 -16.65
CA GLY A 87 -25.76 -9.76 -17.98
C GLY A 87 -26.93 -10.09 -18.92
N GLU A 88 -28.14 -10.27 -18.37
CA GLU A 88 -29.38 -10.55 -19.13
C GLU A 88 -29.42 -11.92 -19.85
N GLY A 89 -28.48 -12.82 -19.56
CA GLY A 89 -28.37 -14.11 -20.23
C GLY A 89 -29.55 -15.06 -19.98
N SER A 90 -30.56 -15.04 -20.84
CA SER A 90 -31.50 -16.15 -21.00
C SER A 90 -30.82 -17.28 -21.80
N GLY A 91 -30.05 -18.13 -21.12
CA GLY A 91 -29.71 -19.49 -21.55
C GLY A 91 -28.84 -19.71 -22.79
N THR A 92 -28.49 -18.68 -23.58
CA THR A 92 -27.65 -18.83 -24.79
C THR A 92 -26.48 -17.85 -24.89
N VAL A 93 -26.59 -16.66 -24.29
CA VAL A 93 -25.47 -15.69 -24.29
C VAL A 93 -24.58 -15.87 -23.06
N GLY A 94 -25.18 -16.28 -21.93
CA GLY A 94 -24.49 -16.51 -20.68
C GLY A 94 -23.67 -15.33 -20.15
N LEU A 95 -23.23 -15.48 -18.90
CA LEU A 95 -22.32 -14.62 -18.15
C LEU A 95 -21.69 -13.40 -18.83
N GLY A 96 -22.20 -12.25 -18.42
CA GLY A 96 -21.60 -10.95 -18.70
C GLY A 96 -22.25 -10.24 -19.87
N TRP A 97 -21.62 -9.15 -20.27
CA TRP A 97 -22.12 -8.31 -21.36
C TRP A 97 -21.59 -8.76 -22.73
N GLY A 98 -20.81 -9.85 -22.78
CA GLY A 98 -20.05 -10.26 -23.95
C GLY A 98 -19.10 -9.17 -24.44
N THR A 99 -18.88 -9.11 -25.76
CA THR A 99 -18.15 -8.01 -26.38
C THR A 99 -19.09 -6.84 -26.68
N LYS A 100 -18.81 -5.67 -26.09
CA LYS A 100 -19.49 -4.40 -26.38
C LYS A 100 -18.49 -3.40 -26.93
N THR A 101 -18.83 -2.76 -28.04
CA THR A 101 -18.03 -1.66 -28.61
C THR A 101 -18.80 -0.36 -28.44
N ILE A 102 -18.15 0.61 -27.81
CA ILE A 102 -18.67 1.94 -27.55
C ILE A 102 -17.86 2.90 -28.41
N GLN A 103 -18.53 3.69 -29.25
CA GLN A 103 -17.89 4.77 -29.98
C GLN A 103 -17.79 5.99 -29.07
N LEU A 104 -16.58 6.45 -28.79
CA LEU A 104 -16.33 7.65 -28.00
C LEU A 104 -16.64 8.90 -28.85
N PRO A 105 -16.93 10.06 -28.22
CA PRO A 105 -17.19 11.32 -28.94
C PRO A 105 -16.06 11.73 -29.89
N GLU A 106 -14.82 11.35 -29.59
CA GLU A 106 -13.65 11.56 -30.45
C GLU A 106 -13.58 10.65 -31.70
N GLY A 107 -14.56 9.74 -31.89
CA GLY A 107 -14.62 8.80 -33.01
C GLY A 107 -13.83 7.49 -32.80
N THR A 108 -13.13 7.35 -31.69
CA THR A 108 -12.36 6.14 -31.34
C THR A 108 -13.28 5.07 -30.74
N ASN A 109 -13.06 3.82 -31.14
CA ASN A 109 -13.79 2.68 -30.59
C ASN A 109 -13.11 2.16 -29.30
N LEU A 110 -13.91 2.05 -28.25
CA LEU A 110 -13.56 1.41 -26.98
C LEU A 110 -14.35 0.09 -26.89
N THR A 111 -13.64 -1.03 -26.91
CA THR A 111 -14.23 -2.38 -26.86
C THR A 111 -14.01 -2.99 -25.49
N PHE A 112 -15.11 -3.29 -24.80
CA PHE A 112 -15.14 -4.09 -23.60
C PHE A 112 -15.49 -5.53 -23.95
N ASN A 113 -14.81 -6.48 -23.33
CA ASN A 113 -15.05 -7.89 -23.48
C ASN A 113 -15.01 -8.55 -22.10
N GLN A 114 -16.07 -9.28 -21.78
CA GLN A 114 -16.13 -10.12 -20.59
C GLN A 114 -16.28 -11.57 -21.01
N TYR A 115 -15.42 -12.44 -20.46
CA TYR A 115 -15.48 -13.87 -20.72
C TYR A 115 -14.98 -14.66 -19.51
N VAL A 116 -15.23 -15.96 -19.51
CA VAL A 116 -14.91 -16.84 -18.39
C VAL A 116 -13.93 -17.91 -18.88
N ILE A 117 -12.89 -18.21 -18.11
CA ILE A 117 -11.97 -19.33 -18.35
C ILE A 117 -11.98 -20.27 -17.15
N VAL A 118 -11.66 -21.56 -17.35
CA VAL A 118 -11.44 -22.47 -16.23
C VAL A 118 -10.15 -22.08 -15.52
N LYS A 119 -10.18 -22.01 -14.18
CA LYS A 119 -8.99 -21.71 -13.37
C LYS A 119 -7.87 -22.70 -13.73
N ASP A 120 -6.65 -22.19 -13.86
CA ASP A 120 -5.42 -22.96 -14.12
C ASP A 120 -5.43 -23.79 -15.44
N SER A 121 -6.36 -23.51 -16.35
CA SER A 121 -6.31 -24.08 -17.69
C SER A 121 -5.12 -23.54 -18.49
N ASN A 122 -4.31 -24.45 -19.03
CA ASN A 122 -3.24 -24.12 -19.97
C ASN A 122 -3.38 -24.98 -21.25
N PRO A 123 -3.70 -24.37 -22.41
CA PRO A 123 -3.92 -22.93 -22.63
C PRO A 123 -5.20 -22.41 -21.95
N GLU A 124 -5.32 -21.08 -21.79
CA GLU A 124 -6.54 -20.43 -21.25
C GLU A 124 -7.75 -20.82 -22.12
N THR A 125 -8.57 -21.77 -21.66
CA THR A 125 -9.74 -22.23 -22.41
C THR A 125 -10.94 -21.40 -22.01
N THR A 126 -11.44 -20.59 -22.94
CA THR A 126 -12.71 -19.87 -22.75
C THR A 126 -13.85 -20.87 -22.62
N VAL A 127 -14.61 -20.75 -21.55
CA VAL A 127 -15.73 -21.64 -21.25
C VAL A 127 -16.95 -21.17 -22.02
N THR A 128 -17.59 -22.10 -22.72
CA THR A 128 -18.88 -21.83 -23.35
C THR A 128 -19.96 -21.81 -22.27
N LEU A 129 -20.83 -20.79 -22.33
CA LEU A 129 -21.86 -20.54 -21.34
C LEU A 129 -23.20 -21.11 -21.84
N PRO A 130 -24.13 -21.51 -20.95
CA PRO A 130 -24.05 -21.47 -19.49
C PRO A 130 -23.02 -22.45 -18.92
N LEU A 131 -22.49 -22.15 -17.74
CA LEU A 131 -21.60 -23.07 -17.04
C LEU A 131 -22.35 -24.35 -16.68
N THR A 132 -21.76 -25.48 -17.04
CA THR A 132 -22.33 -26.82 -16.82
C THR A 132 -21.68 -27.55 -15.65
N SER A 133 -20.40 -27.29 -15.38
CA SER A 133 -19.65 -27.91 -14.28
C SER A 133 -19.47 -26.98 -13.09
N ASP A 134 -19.37 -27.57 -11.91
CA ASP A 134 -18.94 -26.86 -10.71
C ASP A 134 -17.41 -26.85 -10.71
N ASN A 135 -16.83 -25.70 -11.02
CA ASN A 135 -15.39 -25.48 -11.04
C ASN A 135 -15.10 -24.10 -10.44
N ASP A 136 -13.82 -23.85 -10.21
CA ASP A 136 -13.31 -22.51 -10.09
C ASP A 136 -13.09 -21.92 -11.49
N TYR A 137 -13.50 -20.67 -11.66
CA TYR A 137 -13.41 -19.96 -12.92
C TYR A 137 -12.78 -18.60 -12.71
N ASP A 138 -12.10 -18.12 -13.74
CA ASP A 138 -11.65 -16.75 -13.80
C ASP A 138 -12.54 -15.96 -14.75
N VAL A 139 -13.19 -14.93 -14.23
CA VAL A 139 -13.91 -13.94 -15.00
C VAL A 139 -12.91 -12.88 -15.45
N ILE A 140 -12.75 -12.76 -16.76
CA ILE A 140 -11.87 -11.79 -17.37
C ILE A 140 -12.67 -10.57 -17.78
N PHE A 141 -12.23 -9.39 -17.33
CA PHE A 141 -12.69 -8.09 -17.79
C PHE A 141 -11.60 -7.46 -18.63
N MET A 142 -11.82 -7.37 -19.93
CA MET A 142 -10.87 -6.78 -20.86
C MET A 142 -11.48 -5.56 -21.51
N ALA A 143 -10.79 -4.43 -21.45
CA ALA A 143 -11.14 -3.25 -22.23
C ALA A 143 -9.98 -2.89 -23.15
N SER A 144 -10.31 -2.45 -24.35
CA SER A 144 -9.33 -2.13 -25.38
C SER A 144 -9.75 -0.90 -26.17
N VAL A 145 -8.78 -0.05 -26.50
CA VAL A 145 -8.96 1.13 -27.34
C VAL A 145 -8.13 0.95 -28.61
N ASN A 146 -8.68 1.35 -29.75
CA ASN A 146 -7.98 1.35 -31.04
C ASN A 146 -7.45 -0.05 -31.44
N ASN A 147 -8.36 -1.01 -31.62
CA ASN A 147 -8.03 -2.38 -32.06
C ASN A 147 -6.98 -3.09 -31.18
N SER A 148 -7.13 -2.99 -29.85
CA SER A 148 -6.28 -3.66 -28.86
C SER A 148 -4.85 -3.11 -28.71
N VAL A 149 -4.53 -1.96 -29.29
CA VAL A 149 -3.23 -1.31 -29.08
C VAL A 149 -3.04 -0.89 -27.62
N HIS A 150 -4.09 -0.32 -27.00
CA HIS A 150 -4.11 -0.03 -25.57
C HIS A 150 -5.16 -0.93 -24.92
N SER A 151 -4.75 -1.80 -24.00
CA SER A 151 -5.68 -2.72 -23.35
C SER A 151 -5.40 -2.89 -21.87
N LYS A 152 -6.47 -3.15 -21.12
CA LYS A 152 -6.40 -3.56 -19.72
C LYS A 152 -7.16 -4.87 -19.57
N LYS A 153 -6.49 -5.89 -19.01
CA LYS A 153 -7.08 -7.17 -18.62
C LYS A 153 -7.09 -7.25 -17.10
N ILE A 154 -8.26 -7.43 -16.51
CA ILE A 154 -8.46 -7.69 -15.08
C ILE A 154 -9.01 -9.10 -14.95
N LYS A 155 -8.48 -9.85 -14.00
CA LYS A 155 -8.84 -11.24 -13.73
C LYS A 155 -9.48 -11.30 -12.35
N TYR A 156 -10.70 -11.83 -12.28
CA TYR A 156 -11.42 -12.01 -11.03
C TYR A 156 -11.87 -13.45 -10.86
N GLN A 157 -11.47 -14.07 -9.77
CA GLN A 157 -11.76 -15.48 -9.57
C GLN A 157 -13.09 -15.68 -8.84
N ILE A 158 -13.84 -16.68 -9.29
CA ILE A 158 -15.08 -17.13 -8.70
C ILE A 158 -15.11 -18.65 -8.58
N SER A 159 -16.07 -19.11 -7.78
CA SER A 159 -16.35 -20.53 -7.59
C SER A 159 -17.86 -20.72 -7.73
N THR A 160 -18.30 -21.58 -8.66
CA THR A 160 -19.73 -21.83 -8.89
C THR A 160 -20.31 -22.93 -8.01
N PHE A 161 -19.49 -23.55 -7.17
CA PHE A 161 -19.96 -24.51 -6.19
C PHE A 161 -21.01 -23.87 -5.26
N GLU A 162 -22.18 -24.49 -5.22
CA GLU A 162 -23.08 -24.39 -4.07
C GLU A 162 -22.38 -25.09 -2.90
N PRO A 163 -22.03 -24.38 -1.82
CA PRO A 163 -21.69 -25.11 -0.61
C PRO A 163 -22.94 -25.90 -0.21
N ALA A 164 -22.86 -27.24 -0.23
CA ALA A 164 -23.88 -28.08 0.41
C ALA A 164 -24.21 -27.45 1.77
N SER A 165 -25.46 -27.33 2.17
CA SER A 165 -25.85 -26.70 3.44
C SER A 165 -24.93 -27.18 4.60
N GLY A 166 -23.96 -26.35 5.02
CA GLY A 166 -22.89 -26.72 5.98
C GLY A 166 -21.50 -27.03 5.39
N GLY A 167 -21.24 -26.78 4.11
CA GLY A 167 -20.00 -27.05 3.40
C GLY A 167 -19.05 -25.86 3.41
N THR A 168 -17.91 -26.03 4.07
CA THR A 168 -16.86 -25.03 4.20
C THR A 168 -16.17 -24.80 2.86
N LYS A 169 -16.05 -23.53 2.43
CA LYS A 169 -15.30 -23.15 1.24
C LYS A 169 -13.82 -23.46 1.45
N VAL A 170 -13.27 -24.32 0.60
CA VAL A 170 -11.83 -24.61 0.55
C VAL A 170 -11.20 -23.60 -0.41
N LEU A 171 -10.40 -22.67 0.12
CA LEU A 171 -9.55 -21.79 -0.69
C LEU A 171 -8.29 -22.59 -1.08
N THR A 172 -7.86 -22.49 -2.34
CA THR A 172 -6.71 -23.23 -2.86
C THR A 172 -5.49 -22.32 -2.99
N ASP A 173 -4.30 -22.91 -2.84
CA ASP A 173 -2.99 -22.26 -2.83
C ASP A 173 -2.75 -21.37 -4.07
N GLY A 174 -2.11 -20.20 -3.89
CA GLY A 174 -1.72 -19.27 -4.97
C GLY A 174 -2.79 -18.26 -5.42
N GLN A 175 -3.86 -18.09 -4.66
CA GLN A 175 -4.89 -17.07 -4.93
C GLN A 175 -4.54 -15.73 -4.30
N LYS A 176 -4.40 -14.68 -5.12
CA LYS A 176 -4.51 -13.30 -4.64
C LYS A 176 -5.98 -13.00 -4.39
N VAL A 177 -6.36 -12.91 -3.13
CA VAL A 177 -7.72 -12.55 -2.75
C VAL A 177 -7.71 -11.07 -2.40
N ALA A 178 -8.32 -10.25 -3.26
CA ALA A 178 -8.88 -8.99 -2.78
C ALA A 178 -9.86 -9.38 -1.68
N ILE A 179 -9.67 -8.87 -0.46
CA ILE A 179 -10.53 -9.22 0.66
C ILE A 179 -11.99 -8.98 0.21
N PRO A 180 -12.81 -10.04 0.01
CA PRO A 180 -14.02 -9.91 -0.77
C PRO A 180 -15.01 -9.04 -0.01
N SER A 181 -15.57 -8.03 -0.68
CA SER A 181 -16.82 -7.41 -0.29
C SER A 181 -17.93 -8.47 -0.39
N GLY A 182 -18.17 -9.16 0.73
CA GLY A 182 -19.15 -10.25 0.80
C GLY A 182 -18.73 -11.39 1.71
N GLY A 183 -19.23 -11.34 2.95
CA GLY A 183 -19.23 -12.40 3.95
C GLY A 183 -17.87 -12.62 4.60
N ASN A 184 -17.76 -12.36 5.90
CA ASN A 184 -16.71 -12.86 6.83
C ASN A 184 -15.41 -12.02 6.96
N VAL A 185 -15.55 -10.72 6.82
CA VAL A 185 -14.71 -9.66 7.43
C VAL A 185 -15.61 -8.95 8.45
N LEU A 186 -15.06 -8.33 9.51
CA LEU A 186 -15.86 -7.39 10.31
C LEU A 186 -16.34 -6.26 9.38
N TYR A 187 -17.61 -6.29 9.03
CA TYR A 187 -18.31 -5.22 8.33
C TYR A 187 -19.24 -4.53 9.32
N GLY A 188 -19.12 -3.20 9.45
CA GLY A 188 -20.05 -2.37 10.20
C GLY A 188 -19.50 -1.79 11.52
N THR A 189 -20.28 -0.85 12.05
CA THR A 189 -20.16 -0.31 13.41
C THR A 189 -20.61 -1.34 14.43
N GLY A 190 -19.77 -1.67 15.41
CA GLY A 190 -20.14 -2.57 16.50
C GLY A 190 -19.53 -2.19 17.85
N SER A 191 -20.20 -2.58 18.93
CA SER A 191 -19.75 -2.36 20.31
C SER A 191 -19.69 -3.69 21.06
N ASN A 192 -18.61 -3.94 21.81
CA ASN A 192 -18.41 -5.15 22.63
C ASN A 192 -18.49 -6.48 21.84
N ILE A 193 -17.76 -6.57 20.72
CA ILE A 193 -17.70 -7.76 19.85
C ILE A 193 -16.72 -8.81 20.39
N SER A 194 -17.09 -10.09 20.29
CA SER A 194 -16.17 -11.22 20.44
C SER A 194 -16.25 -12.14 19.24
N ALA A 195 -15.10 -12.53 18.66
CA ALA A 195 -15.05 -13.50 17.56
C ALA A 195 -13.95 -14.55 17.65
N ILE A 196 -14.22 -15.72 17.06
CA ILE A 196 -13.38 -16.94 17.11
C ILE A 196 -12.45 -16.98 15.89
N LYS A 197 -11.30 -17.65 16.08
CA LYS A 197 -10.13 -17.82 15.19
C LYS A 197 -10.44 -18.03 13.69
N ASN A 198 -9.61 -17.41 12.84
CA ASN A 198 -9.60 -17.54 11.38
C ASN A 198 -8.21 -17.94 10.84
N THR A 199 -7.94 -19.24 10.82
CA THR A 199 -6.62 -19.80 10.48
C THR A 199 -6.14 -19.46 9.07
N THR A 200 -7.02 -19.32 8.08
CA THR A 200 -6.62 -19.01 6.70
C THR A 200 -6.19 -17.54 6.51
N ILE A 201 -6.90 -16.60 7.13
CA ILE A 201 -6.51 -15.19 7.08
C ILE A 201 -5.22 -14.96 7.89
N LYS A 202 -5.02 -15.71 8.97
CA LYS A 202 -3.80 -15.68 9.77
C LYS A 202 -2.55 -15.84 8.91
N ASP A 203 -2.45 -16.93 8.15
CA ASP A 203 -1.23 -17.25 7.38
C ASP A 203 -0.96 -16.22 6.26
N ALA A 204 -2.03 -15.66 5.69
CA ALA A 204 -1.96 -14.61 4.68
C ALA A 204 -1.42 -13.29 5.25
N ILE A 205 -1.90 -12.91 6.44
CA ILE A 205 -1.40 -11.73 7.15
C ILE A 205 0.04 -11.95 7.60
N ALA A 206 0.38 -13.14 8.10
CA ALA A 206 1.77 -13.49 8.44
C ALA A 206 2.68 -13.33 7.22
N THR A 207 2.31 -13.90 6.07
CA THR A 207 3.06 -13.76 4.81
C THR A 207 3.21 -12.30 4.37
N TYR A 208 2.16 -11.50 4.53
CA TYR A 208 2.20 -10.06 4.24
C TYR A 208 3.18 -9.32 5.15
N ILE A 209 3.13 -9.59 6.46
CA ILE A 209 4.06 -9.02 7.46
C ILE A 209 5.49 -9.47 7.16
N ASP A 210 5.73 -10.76 6.94
CA ASP A 210 7.03 -11.35 6.60
C ASP A 210 7.63 -10.75 5.32
N GLY A 211 6.78 -10.48 4.32
CA GLY A 211 7.18 -9.80 3.08
C GLY A 211 7.70 -8.38 3.34
N ILE A 212 7.01 -7.62 4.20
CA ILE A 212 7.45 -6.28 4.61
C ILE A 212 8.73 -6.37 5.45
N THR A 213 8.77 -7.26 6.44
CA THR A 213 9.95 -7.52 7.28
C THR A 213 11.17 -7.84 6.42
N SER A 214 11.03 -8.75 5.46
CA SER A 214 12.11 -9.13 4.55
C SER A 214 12.55 -7.97 3.65
N ALA A 215 11.61 -7.17 3.14
CA ALA A 215 11.92 -6.00 2.31
C ALA A 215 12.64 -4.91 3.12
N THR A 216 12.21 -4.67 4.35
CA THR A 216 12.84 -3.74 5.29
C THR A 216 14.27 -4.17 5.60
N ASN A 217 14.48 -5.40 6.06
CA ASN A 217 15.81 -5.93 6.40
C ASN A 217 16.76 -5.84 5.19
N LYS A 218 16.27 -6.22 3.99
CA LYS A 218 17.04 -6.11 2.75
C LYS A 218 17.41 -4.66 2.40
N ALA A 219 16.51 -3.70 2.65
CA ALA A 219 16.80 -2.29 2.43
C ALA A 219 17.86 -1.77 3.43
N VAL A 220 17.75 -2.15 4.71
CA VAL A 220 18.72 -1.80 5.76
C VAL A 220 20.10 -2.38 5.44
N ASP A 221 20.19 -3.67 5.09
CA ASP A 221 21.43 -4.32 4.64
C ASP A 221 22.03 -3.60 3.41
N GLY A 222 21.17 -3.18 2.48
CA GLY A 222 21.58 -2.40 1.31
C GLY A 222 22.19 -1.04 1.67
N TYR A 223 21.72 -0.39 2.73
CA TYR A 223 22.31 0.86 3.23
C TYR A 223 23.65 0.62 3.94
N LEU A 224 23.74 -0.44 4.74
CA LEU A 224 24.95 -0.76 5.52
C LEU A 224 26.10 -1.31 4.65
N THR A 225 25.78 -1.91 3.51
CA THR A 225 26.77 -2.38 2.53
C THR A 225 27.09 -1.34 1.45
N ASN A 226 26.46 -0.16 1.52
CA ASN A 226 26.65 0.88 0.52
C ASN A 226 28.08 1.46 0.59
N PRO A 227 28.82 1.57 -0.54
CA PRO A 227 30.19 2.10 -0.55
C PRO A 227 30.28 3.58 -0.12
N THR A 228 29.18 4.32 -0.15
CA THR A 228 29.11 5.72 0.28
C THR A 228 28.71 5.88 1.75
N LEU A 229 28.60 4.78 2.50
CA LEU A 229 28.28 4.80 3.92
C LEU A 229 29.35 5.55 4.71
N ILE A 230 28.92 6.48 5.54
CA ILE A 230 29.78 7.16 6.50
C ILE A 230 29.57 6.51 7.88
N THR A 231 30.56 5.76 8.33
CA THR A 231 30.56 5.21 9.70
C THR A 231 31.12 6.24 10.67
N CYS A 232 30.33 6.60 11.69
CA CYS A 232 30.61 7.66 12.64
C CYS A 232 30.73 7.10 14.07
N THR A 233 31.90 6.58 14.42
CA THR A 233 32.15 5.98 15.75
C THR A 233 32.21 7.06 16.84
N ALA A 234 31.44 6.88 17.92
CA ALA A 234 31.37 7.81 19.06
C ALA A 234 30.99 9.26 18.69
N CYS A 235 30.31 9.46 17.56
CA CYS A 235 29.88 10.78 17.12
C CYS A 235 28.73 11.33 17.95
N THR A 236 28.82 12.62 18.27
CA THR A 236 27.69 13.41 18.76
C THR A 236 26.77 13.80 17.59
N MET A 237 25.56 14.29 17.89
CA MET A 237 24.66 14.80 16.86
C MET A 237 25.28 15.94 16.04
N ALA A 238 26.11 16.79 16.65
CA ALA A 238 26.84 17.85 15.94
C ALA A 238 27.86 17.28 14.93
N ASN A 239 28.53 16.19 15.27
CA ASN A 239 29.43 15.51 14.33
C ASN A 239 28.66 14.87 13.17
N ILE A 240 27.50 14.25 13.46
CA ILE A 240 26.60 13.70 12.44
C ILE A 240 26.18 14.80 11.46
N ILE A 241 25.69 15.95 11.96
CA ILE A 241 25.30 17.10 11.13
C ILE A 241 26.48 17.60 10.28
N THR A 242 27.68 17.69 10.86
CA THR A 242 28.88 18.12 10.12
C THR A 242 29.19 17.17 8.97
N ASN A 243 29.11 15.86 9.19
CA ASN A 243 29.32 14.85 8.15
C ASN A 243 28.23 14.88 7.06
N ILE A 244 26.98 15.17 7.43
CA ILE A 244 25.90 15.38 6.46
C ILE A 244 26.21 16.57 5.55
N ASN A 245 26.65 17.67 6.15
CA ASN A 245 26.91 18.90 5.40
C ASN A 245 28.12 18.77 4.48
N SER A 246 29.18 18.09 4.91
CA SER A 246 30.41 17.89 4.13
C SER A 246 30.31 16.80 3.06
N SER A 247 29.39 15.85 3.19
CA SER A 247 29.22 14.75 2.24
C SER A 247 28.82 15.25 0.85
N ALA A 248 29.43 14.74 -0.21
CA ALA A 248 29.00 14.97 -1.58
C ALA A 248 27.89 14.00 -2.04
N ASN A 249 27.56 13.00 -1.21
CA ASN A 249 26.61 11.94 -1.57
C ASN A 249 25.16 12.39 -1.42
N ASN A 250 24.28 11.79 -2.22
CA ASN A 250 22.84 12.02 -2.18
C ASN A 250 22.06 10.72 -2.50
N PRO A 251 21.37 10.09 -1.53
CA PRO A 251 21.24 10.48 -0.13
C PRO A 251 22.58 10.41 0.62
N VAL A 252 22.66 11.09 1.77
CA VAL A 252 23.73 10.85 2.73
C VAL A 252 23.34 9.67 3.61
N ILE A 253 24.17 8.64 3.67
CA ILE A 253 23.96 7.47 4.52
C ILE A 253 24.98 7.53 5.67
N ILE A 254 24.50 7.58 6.91
CA ILE A 254 25.35 7.60 8.10
C ILE A 254 24.96 6.44 9.00
N TYR A 255 25.97 5.68 9.42
CA TYR A 255 25.83 4.67 10.46
C TYR A 255 26.61 5.07 11.71
N ARG A 256 25.93 5.11 12.85
CA ARG A 256 26.50 5.42 14.16
C ARG A 256 26.38 4.16 15.05
N PRO A 257 27.47 3.37 15.20
CA PRO A 257 27.47 2.21 16.09
C PRO A 257 27.14 2.59 17.54
N GLY A 258 26.41 1.72 18.23
CA GLY A 258 25.91 1.87 19.59
C GLY A 258 24.61 2.68 19.71
N THR A 259 24.27 3.08 20.94
CA THR A 259 23.09 3.90 21.24
C THR A 259 23.27 5.38 20.92
N LEU A 260 22.56 5.87 19.90
CA LEU A 260 22.45 7.30 19.60
C LEU A 260 21.46 7.95 20.57
N SER A 261 21.98 8.58 21.61
CA SER A 261 21.20 9.44 22.50
C SER A 261 21.33 10.90 22.05
N PHE A 262 20.21 11.64 22.05
CA PHE A 262 20.23 13.06 21.79
C PHE A 262 19.25 13.79 22.71
N SER A 263 19.64 15.00 23.11
CA SER A 263 18.82 15.96 23.85
C SER A 263 18.85 17.30 23.13
N GLY A 264 17.68 17.93 22.98
CA GLY A 264 17.52 19.22 22.31
C GLY A 264 16.87 19.13 20.92
N THR A 265 16.98 20.22 20.16
CA THR A 265 16.33 20.36 18.85
C THR A 265 17.35 20.22 17.72
N PHE A 266 17.10 19.30 16.80
CA PHE A 266 17.96 19.04 15.64
C PHE A 266 17.12 18.92 14.37
N SER A 267 17.67 19.43 13.27
CA SER A 267 17.16 19.23 11.92
C SER A 267 18.28 18.65 11.07
N ILE A 268 18.03 17.51 10.44
CA ILE A 268 19.02 16.80 9.63
C ILE A 268 18.49 16.52 8.21
N GLY A 269 19.35 16.78 7.23
CA GLY A 269 19.02 16.65 5.82
C GLY A 269 18.17 17.80 5.28
N THR A 270 17.84 17.71 3.99
CA THR A 270 16.90 18.60 3.31
C THR A 270 16.11 17.81 2.25
N PRO A 271 15.00 18.31 1.70
CA PRO A 271 14.29 17.63 0.61
C PRO A 271 15.16 17.29 -0.61
N ALA A 272 16.18 18.12 -0.89
CA ALA A 272 17.12 17.93 -1.99
C ALA A 272 18.33 17.06 -1.63
N LYS A 273 18.62 16.91 -0.33
CA LYS A 273 19.73 16.11 0.21
C LYS A 273 19.23 15.28 1.40
N PRO A 274 18.45 14.20 1.14
CA PRO A 274 17.96 13.32 2.18
C PRO A 274 19.07 12.61 2.95
N VAL A 275 18.75 12.23 4.18
CA VAL A 275 19.62 11.53 5.11
C VAL A 275 19.01 10.20 5.53
N ILE A 276 19.78 9.12 5.43
CA ILE A 276 19.47 7.83 6.05
C ILE A 276 20.37 7.72 7.28
N LEU A 277 19.77 7.91 8.45
CA LEU A 277 20.47 7.84 9.73
C LEU A 277 20.21 6.49 10.39
N ILE A 278 21.26 5.71 10.57
CA ILE A 278 21.23 4.37 11.14
C ILE A 278 22.01 4.37 12.45
N ALA A 279 21.44 3.80 13.50
CA ALA A 279 22.13 3.51 14.76
C ALA A 279 21.72 2.13 15.29
N ASP A 280 22.46 1.55 16.23
CA ASP A 280 22.06 0.25 16.80
C ASP A 280 20.85 0.40 17.73
N ASN A 281 20.84 1.49 18.49
CA ASN A 281 19.71 1.90 19.31
C ASN A 281 19.57 3.42 19.24
N ILE A 282 18.37 3.92 19.45
CA ILE A 282 18.08 5.35 19.47
C ILE A 282 17.36 5.68 20.78
N ASP A 283 17.85 6.70 21.48
CA ASP A 283 17.30 7.17 22.73
C ASP A 283 16.96 8.66 22.64
N ILE A 284 15.66 8.94 22.64
CA ILE A 284 15.10 10.28 22.51
C ILE A 284 14.89 10.82 23.93
N SER A 285 15.82 11.68 24.36
CA SER A 285 15.83 12.28 25.71
C SER A 285 14.77 13.36 25.88
N ASP A 286 14.62 13.90 27.10
CA ASP A 286 13.57 14.86 27.48
C ASP A 286 13.49 16.08 26.57
N SER A 287 12.26 16.43 26.18
CA SER A 287 11.94 17.63 25.40
C SER A 287 12.77 17.78 24.12
N SER A 288 13.09 16.63 23.49
CA SER A 288 13.85 16.62 22.25
C SER A 288 12.93 16.80 21.05
N ASN A 289 13.41 17.54 20.05
CA ASN A 289 12.72 17.68 18.77
C ASN A 289 13.69 17.29 17.65
N LEU A 290 13.43 16.17 16.98
CA LEU A 290 14.24 15.72 15.86
C LEU A 290 13.41 15.76 14.58
N LEU A 291 13.91 16.54 13.62
CA LEU A 291 13.37 16.65 12.27
C LEU A 291 14.37 16.03 11.29
N ILE A 292 13.90 15.08 10.47
CA ILE A 292 14.73 14.37 9.49
C ILE A 292 14.07 14.48 8.12
N TYR A 293 14.79 14.93 7.11
CA TYR A 293 14.41 14.72 5.71
C TYR A 293 15.07 13.44 5.21
N GLY A 294 14.34 12.32 5.18
CA GLY A 294 14.90 11.01 4.86
C GLY A 294 14.36 9.90 5.76
N SER A 295 15.21 9.02 6.28
CA SER A 295 14.78 7.88 7.09
C SER A 295 15.63 7.71 8.36
N LEU A 296 15.00 7.24 9.44
CA LEU A 296 15.63 6.93 10.72
C LEU A 296 15.48 5.45 11.02
N ILE A 297 16.61 4.79 11.30
CA ILE A 297 16.66 3.33 11.41
C ILE A 297 17.41 2.95 12.68
N ALA A 298 16.75 2.19 13.57
CA ALA A 298 17.41 1.43 14.62
C ALA A 298 17.61 -0.02 14.17
N ASN A 299 18.88 -0.40 14.07
CA ASN A 299 19.32 -1.60 13.38
C ASN A 299 19.77 -2.71 14.35
N LYS A 300 19.41 -3.94 14.02
CA LYS A 300 19.80 -5.20 14.64
C LYS A 300 20.26 -6.18 13.55
N THR A 301 21.34 -5.85 12.86
CA THR A 301 21.90 -6.77 11.85
C THR A 301 22.67 -7.93 12.46
N SER A 302 22.80 -9.01 11.68
CA SER A 302 23.77 -10.10 11.90
C SER A 302 25.22 -9.60 11.97
N ALA A 303 25.54 -8.48 11.31
CA ALA A 303 26.83 -7.80 11.40
C ALA A 303 27.04 -7.05 12.75
N ASN A 304 25.99 -6.86 13.53
CA ASN A 304 26.05 -6.24 14.87
C ASN A 304 25.03 -6.88 15.84
N PRO A 305 25.29 -8.12 16.27
CA PRO A 305 24.35 -8.89 17.08
C PRO A 305 24.15 -8.35 18.51
N SER A 306 24.96 -7.39 18.95
CA SER A 306 24.82 -6.73 20.25
C SER A 306 23.88 -5.53 20.22
N GLY A 307 23.54 -5.00 19.03
CA GLY A 307 22.46 -4.04 18.86
C GLY A 307 21.12 -4.67 19.23
N THR A 308 20.22 -3.88 19.80
CA THR A 308 18.84 -4.36 20.01
C THR A 308 17.90 -3.88 18.91
N GLY A 309 18.31 -2.90 18.11
CA GLY A 309 17.46 -2.27 17.09
C GLY A 309 16.33 -1.46 17.71
N THR A 310 16.52 -0.95 18.93
CA THR A 310 15.43 -0.34 19.72
C THR A 310 15.41 1.18 19.58
N ILE A 311 14.22 1.76 19.47
CA ILE A 311 13.96 3.20 19.62
C ILE A 311 13.15 3.42 20.89
N ILE A 312 13.61 4.30 21.77
CA ILE A 312 12.91 4.63 23.01
C ILE A 312 12.71 6.14 23.15
N SER A 313 11.57 6.54 23.70
CA SER A 313 11.38 7.84 24.34
C SER A 313 10.60 7.64 25.63
N ARG A 314 11.23 7.89 26.78
CA ARG A 314 10.62 7.69 28.12
C ARG A 314 10.06 8.96 28.74
N ASN A 315 10.03 10.02 27.97
CA ASN A 315 10.25 11.36 28.49
C ASN A 315 9.20 12.33 27.96
N ASN A 316 8.88 13.36 28.76
CA ASN A 316 7.75 14.24 28.46
C ASN A 316 8.00 15.09 27.19
N SER A 317 7.03 15.07 26.29
CA SER A 317 6.89 16.04 25.19
C SER A 317 7.97 15.97 24.10
N SER A 318 8.48 14.76 23.80
CA SER A 318 9.40 14.57 22.67
C SER A 318 8.66 14.63 21.32
N GLN A 319 9.30 15.21 20.31
CA GLN A 319 8.79 15.26 18.94
C GLN A 319 9.78 14.63 17.97
N LEU A 320 9.30 13.71 17.15
CA LEU A 320 10.05 13.11 16.05
C LEU A 320 9.27 13.30 14.75
N THR A 321 9.85 14.02 13.79
CA THR A 321 9.25 14.26 12.48
C THR A 321 10.17 13.78 11.38
N ILE A 322 9.70 12.85 10.55
CA ILE A 322 10.45 12.24 9.46
C ILE A 322 9.72 12.54 8.16
N PHE A 323 10.29 13.48 7.41
CA PHE A 323 9.76 13.93 6.14
C PHE A 323 10.23 13.05 4.99
N GLN A 324 9.32 12.85 4.06
CA GLN A 324 9.62 12.27 2.77
C GLN A 324 10.48 13.24 1.93
N ALA A 325 11.52 12.71 1.29
CA ALA A 325 12.34 13.49 0.37
C ALA A 325 11.68 13.63 -1.01
N THR A 326 12.26 14.48 -1.86
CA THR A 326 11.80 14.68 -3.24
C THR A 326 11.66 13.32 -3.97
N ASN A 327 10.52 13.08 -4.63
CA ASN A 327 10.14 11.86 -5.36
C ASN A 327 9.68 10.65 -4.53
N GLY A 328 9.37 10.82 -3.24
CA GLY A 328 8.63 9.79 -2.53
C GLY A 328 9.44 8.61 -1.99
N LYS A 329 10.78 8.68 -2.05
CA LYS A 329 11.67 7.52 -1.91
C LYS A 329 12.11 7.20 -0.47
N TYR A 330 11.84 8.10 0.48
CA TYR A 330 12.21 7.98 1.90
C TYR A 330 11.04 8.46 2.78
N GLY A 331 11.27 8.67 4.07
CA GLY A 331 10.25 9.09 5.03
C GLY A 331 9.94 8.00 6.05
N ASP A 332 10.89 7.09 6.30
CA ASP A 332 10.67 5.87 7.07
C ASP A 332 11.23 5.97 8.48
N LEU A 333 10.50 5.41 9.43
CA LEU A 333 10.94 5.17 10.81
C LEU A 333 10.94 3.68 11.07
N TRP A 334 12.12 3.06 11.10
CA TRP A 334 12.26 1.61 11.24
C TRP A 334 13.04 1.25 12.50
N ALA A 335 12.56 0.24 13.20
CA ALA A 335 13.25 -0.41 14.31
C ALA A 335 13.21 -1.92 14.07
N GLU A 336 14.36 -2.56 13.84
CA GLU A 336 14.39 -4.02 13.75
C GLU A 336 14.13 -4.69 15.11
N GLY A 337 14.22 -3.93 16.19
CA GLY A 337 13.81 -4.33 17.53
C GLY A 337 12.52 -3.64 17.98
N ASN A 338 12.54 -3.07 19.17
CA ASN A 338 11.34 -2.52 19.80
C ASN A 338 11.25 -1.01 19.60
N MET A 339 10.04 -0.48 19.50
CA MET A 339 9.75 0.93 19.71
C MET A 339 8.96 1.09 21.00
N ASP A 340 9.41 1.94 21.91
CA ASP A 340 8.74 2.22 23.19
C ASP A 340 8.65 3.73 23.40
N PHE A 341 7.44 4.27 23.24
CA PHE A 341 7.15 5.69 23.34
C PHE A 341 6.21 5.97 24.50
N GLU A 342 6.64 6.86 25.38
CA GLU A 342 5.91 7.24 26.58
C GLU A 342 5.69 8.75 26.61
N ASN A 343 4.72 9.19 27.41
CA ASN A 343 4.66 10.54 27.97
C ASN A 343 4.57 11.67 26.94
N GLN A 344 3.43 11.78 26.25
CA GLN A 344 3.13 12.87 25.30
C GLN A 344 4.13 12.96 24.14
N THR A 345 4.60 11.81 23.66
CA THR A 345 5.51 11.75 22.52
C THR A 345 4.70 11.90 21.22
N ASN A 346 5.14 12.81 20.35
CA ASN A 346 4.54 13.09 19.04
C ASN A 346 5.44 12.59 17.92
N ILE A 347 4.97 11.63 17.13
CA ILE A 347 5.75 11.04 16.04
C ILE A 347 5.00 11.19 14.73
N THR A 348 5.68 11.70 13.72
CA THR A 348 5.18 11.77 12.35
C THR A 348 6.21 11.17 11.40
N ALA A 349 5.81 10.18 10.61
CA ALA A 349 6.62 9.61 9.55
C ALA A 349 5.83 9.63 8.24
N ASP A 350 6.31 10.34 7.22
CA ASP A 350 5.53 10.55 6.00
C ASP A 350 5.28 9.26 5.18
N ASN A 351 6.12 8.24 5.33
CA ASN A 351 6.01 7.01 4.54
C ASN A 351 5.59 5.78 5.35
N SER A 352 6.48 5.22 6.18
CA SER A 352 6.19 3.99 6.89
C SER A 352 6.81 3.93 8.29
N ILE A 353 6.12 3.25 9.20
CA ILE A 353 6.65 2.84 10.49
C ILE A 353 6.74 1.32 10.51
N TYR A 354 7.92 0.79 10.85
CA TYR A 354 8.17 -0.64 11.02
C TYR A 354 8.82 -0.92 12.36
N ALA A 355 8.30 -1.86 13.14
CA ALA A 355 8.89 -2.30 14.41
C ALA A 355 8.69 -3.81 14.63
N ASN A 356 9.56 -4.46 15.40
CA ASN A 356 9.27 -5.82 15.87
C ASN A 356 8.16 -5.79 16.94
N ASN A 357 8.38 -5.03 18.02
CA ASN A 357 7.34 -4.72 19.01
C ASN A 357 7.14 -3.22 19.10
N PHE A 358 5.90 -2.79 19.33
CA PHE A 358 5.54 -1.39 19.39
C PHE A 358 4.73 -1.09 20.65
N THR A 359 5.25 -0.25 21.53
CA THR A 359 4.54 0.23 22.73
C THR A 359 4.38 1.73 22.66
N ILE A 360 3.16 2.21 22.87
CA ILE A 360 2.86 3.65 22.98
C ILE A 360 1.89 3.89 24.13
N LYS A 361 2.15 4.91 24.95
CA LYS A 361 1.31 5.22 26.12
C LYS A 361 1.32 6.69 26.52
N ASN A 362 0.40 7.05 27.42
CA ASN A 362 0.30 8.33 28.11
C ASN A 362 0.18 9.54 27.16
N ASP A 363 -0.96 9.68 26.47
CA ASP A 363 -1.31 10.85 25.64
C ASP A 363 -0.32 11.09 24.49
N SER A 364 0.26 10.02 23.93
CA SER A 364 1.19 10.08 22.80
C SER A 364 0.45 9.93 21.47
N ASP A 365 0.87 10.69 20.46
CA ASP A 365 0.26 10.75 19.13
C ASP A 365 1.23 10.29 18.04
N ILE A 366 0.79 9.37 17.18
CA ILE A 366 1.61 8.89 16.07
C ILE A 366 0.84 8.93 14.76
N THR A 367 1.46 9.52 13.75
CA THR A 367 0.93 9.58 12.40
C THR A 367 1.92 8.99 11.40
N SER A 368 1.44 8.09 10.55
CA SER A 368 2.21 7.60 9.41
C SER A 368 1.32 7.30 8.21
N LYS A 369 1.89 7.14 7.02
CA LYS A 369 1.13 6.63 5.88
C LYS A 369 0.81 5.14 6.07
N SER A 370 1.75 4.31 6.54
CA SER A 370 1.51 2.91 6.89
C SER A 370 2.23 2.49 8.18
N PHE A 371 1.73 1.41 8.80
CA PHE A 371 2.35 0.77 9.96
C PHE A 371 2.49 -0.73 9.75
N THR A 372 3.62 -1.28 10.16
CA THR A 372 3.82 -2.73 10.24
C THR A 372 4.52 -3.07 11.54
N ILE A 373 3.90 -3.91 12.36
CA ILE A 373 4.44 -4.38 13.63
C ILE A 373 4.54 -5.91 13.56
N ASN A 374 5.75 -6.44 13.58
CA ASN A 374 5.96 -7.87 13.33
C ASN A 374 5.29 -8.76 14.41
N GLU A 375 5.51 -8.44 15.68
CA GLU A 375 5.01 -9.22 16.81
C GLU A 375 3.82 -8.56 17.49
N LYS A 376 4.04 -7.57 18.36
CA LYS A 376 2.97 -7.01 19.19
C LYS A 376 2.93 -5.50 19.17
N PHE A 377 1.75 -4.97 18.89
CA PHE A 377 1.39 -3.58 19.13
C PHE A 377 0.58 -3.47 20.43
N TYR A 378 1.11 -2.73 21.41
CA TYR A 378 0.54 -2.52 22.73
C TYR A 378 0.32 -1.03 23.05
N ALA A 379 -0.91 -0.67 23.43
CA ALA A 379 -1.25 0.66 23.93
C ALA A 379 -2.00 0.56 25.28
N PRO A 380 -1.31 0.65 26.43
CA PRO A 380 -1.94 0.47 27.73
C PRO A 380 -2.88 1.60 28.17
N ASN A 381 -2.71 2.81 27.63
CA ASN A 381 -3.58 3.96 27.91
C ASN A 381 -3.39 5.09 26.89
N LYS A 382 -4.48 5.79 26.59
CA LYS A 382 -4.53 7.10 25.90
C LYS A 382 -3.50 7.30 24.78
N ALA A 383 -3.33 6.32 23.90
CA ALA A 383 -2.49 6.46 22.73
C ALA A 383 -3.36 6.76 21.52
N ASN A 384 -2.95 7.68 20.66
CA ASN A 384 -3.63 7.93 19.40
C ASN A 384 -2.73 7.57 18.22
N ILE A 385 -3.23 6.70 17.35
CA ILE A 385 -2.55 6.32 16.12
C ILE A 385 -3.42 6.66 14.94
N THR A 386 -2.84 7.35 13.97
CA THR A 386 -3.51 7.73 12.74
C THR A 386 -2.73 7.24 11.52
N THR A 387 -3.42 6.61 10.56
CA THR A 387 -2.89 6.47 9.19
C THR A 387 -3.66 7.30 8.19
N ASN A 388 -2.94 7.90 7.24
CA ASN A 388 -3.54 8.76 6.24
C ASN A 388 -4.01 7.99 4.99
N THR A 389 -3.16 7.13 4.42
CA THR A 389 -3.47 6.48 3.12
C THR A 389 -3.09 5.00 3.02
N GLY A 390 -2.61 4.36 4.09
CA GLY A 390 -2.08 3.00 4.07
C GLY A 390 -2.58 2.12 5.22
N ALA A 391 -2.30 0.83 5.11
CA ALA A 391 -2.72 -0.17 6.07
C ALA A 391 -1.91 -0.12 7.37
N LEU A 392 -2.52 -0.64 8.43
CA LEU A 392 -1.85 -1.05 9.64
C LEU A 392 -1.87 -2.57 9.71
N ALA A 393 -0.69 -3.18 9.75
CA ALA A 393 -0.54 -4.62 9.93
C ALA A 393 0.22 -4.91 11.23
N ALA A 394 -0.26 -5.88 12.01
CA ALA A 394 0.37 -6.26 13.27
C ALA A 394 0.25 -7.77 13.54
N GLY A 395 1.25 -8.36 14.20
CA GLY A 395 1.13 -9.73 14.71
C GLY A 395 0.01 -9.85 15.75
N GLU A 396 -0.04 -8.96 16.73
CA GLU A 396 -1.10 -8.82 17.74
C GLU A 396 -1.34 -7.34 18.04
N ILE A 397 -2.59 -6.97 18.32
CA ILE A 397 -2.95 -5.62 18.79
C ILE A 397 -3.65 -5.74 20.14
N GLU A 398 -3.13 -5.02 21.14
CA GLU A 398 -3.77 -4.88 22.45
C GLU A 398 -3.87 -3.40 22.83
N LEU A 399 -5.10 -2.87 22.85
CA LEU A 399 -5.41 -1.49 23.20
C LEU A 399 -6.19 -1.43 24.51
N LYS A 400 -5.83 -0.48 25.38
CA LYS A 400 -6.50 -0.25 26.66
C LYS A 400 -6.74 1.24 26.94
N ASN A 401 -7.75 1.51 27.76
CA ASN A 401 -7.99 2.79 28.45
C ASN A 401 -7.96 4.02 27.53
N ASP A 402 -9.04 4.25 26.78
CA ASP A 402 -9.25 5.44 25.95
C ASP A 402 -8.22 5.63 24.81
N SER A 403 -7.56 4.54 24.37
CA SER A 403 -6.69 4.57 23.18
C SER A 403 -7.52 4.62 21.88
N ILE A 404 -7.02 5.32 20.87
CA ILE A 404 -7.69 5.54 19.59
C ILE A 404 -6.81 5.05 18.45
N LEU A 405 -7.42 4.26 17.55
CA LEU A 405 -6.81 3.83 16.30
C LEU A 405 -7.66 4.35 15.13
N ASN A 406 -7.09 5.19 14.27
CA ASN A 406 -7.82 5.85 13.19
C ASN A 406 -7.09 5.68 11.84
N ILE A 407 -7.47 4.68 11.08
CA ILE A 407 -6.89 4.31 9.79
C ILE A 407 -7.78 4.87 8.68
N LYS A 408 -7.48 6.06 8.15
CA LYS A 408 -8.46 6.85 7.36
C LYS A 408 -8.95 6.18 6.07
N SER A 409 -8.05 5.57 5.29
CA SER A 409 -8.41 4.94 4.01
C SER A 409 -7.84 3.53 3.84
N GLY A 410 -7.12 3.01 4.84
CA GLY A 410 -6.43 1.74 4.79
C GLY A 410 -7.13 0.63 5.56
N ASP A 411 -6.53 -0.56 5.49
CA ASP A 411 -6.99 -1.76 6.18
C ASP A 411 -6.29 -1.91 7.54
N VAL A 412 -6.94 -2.64 8.46
CA VAL A 412 -6.31 -3.15 9.69
C VAL A 412 -6.18 -4.65 9.55
N LEU A 413 -4.94 -5.14 9.59
CA LEU A 413 -4.60 -6.55 9.43
C LEU A 413 -3.93 -7.03 10.72
N VAL A 414 -4.51 -8.03 11.38
CA VAL A 414 -3.98 -8.60 12.63
C VAL A 414 -3.79 -10.09 12.48
N GLU A 415 -2.56 -10.57 12.59
CA GLU A 415 -2.24 -11.99 12.40
C GLU A 415 -2.91 -12.87 13.48
N ASN A 416 -2.76 -12.45 14.73
CA ASN A 416 -3.24 -13.14 15.92
C ASN A 416 -4.43 -12.38 16.51
N ASN A 417 -4.29 -11.81 17.70
CA ASN A 417 -5.43 -11.29 18.46
C ASN A 417 -5.58 -9.78 18.30
N LEU A 418 -6.84 -9.32 18.25
CA LEU A 418 -7.22 -7.91 18.40
C LEU A 418 -8.01 -7.76 19.70
N ILE A 419 -7.35 -7.21 20.72
CA ILE A 419 -7.88 -7.06 22.08
C ILE A 419 -8.07 -5.57 22.37
N ALA A 420 -9.27 -5.18 22.78
CA ALA A 420 -9.62 -3.79 23.08
C ALA A 420 -10.42 -3.70 24.39
N HIS A 421 -9.86 -3.03 25.39
CA HIS A 421 -10.50 -2.89 26.71
C HIS A 421 -10.62 -1.44 27.16
N ASN A 422 -11.80 -1.08 27.70
CA ASN A 422 -12.09 0.22 28.31
C ASN A 422 -12.06 1.38 27.32
N LYS A 423 -13.21 1.64 26.67
CA LYS A 423 -13.49 2.83 25.84
C LYS A 423 -12.53 3.02 24.66
N ILE A 424 -12.17 1.93 23.98
CA ILE A 424 -11.33 2.00 22.79
C ILE A 424 -12.17 2.40 21.57
N ASN A 425 -11.59 3.20 20.68
CA ASN A 425 -12.19 3.47 19.37
C ASN A 425 -11.22 3.05 18.26
N ILE A 426 -11.63 2.05 17.48
CA ILE A 426 -10.93 1.65 16.25
C ILE A 426 -11.77 2.04 15.06
N THR A 427 -11.22 2.85 14.15
CA THR A 427 -11.83 3.21 12.88
C THR A 427 -10.89 2.86 11.75
N ALA A 428 -11.38 2.15 10.73
CA ALA A 428 -10.68 1.84 9.50
C ALA A 428 -11.54 2.24 8.30
N GLY A 429 -10.96 2.95 7.34
CA GLY A 429 -11.61 3.30 6.08
C GLY A 429 -11.79 2.09 5.17
N GLY A 430 -10.87 1.11 5.28
CA GLY A 430 -10.98 -0.19 4.66
C GLY A 430 -11.49 -1.28 5.60
N VAL A 431 -11.02 -2.49 5.37
CA VAL A 431 -11.45 -3.68 6.11
C VAL A 431 -10.63 -3.91 7.38
N ILE A 432 -11.22 -4.61 8.35
CA ILE A 432 -10.52 -5.09 9.54
C ILE A 432 -10.51 -6.63 9.48
N ALA A 433 -9.32 -7.20 9.29
CA ALA A 433 -9.09 -8.63 9.19
C ALA A 433 -8.24 -9.12 10.37
N VAL A 434 -8.71 -10.15 11.07
CA VAL A 434 -8.05 -10.71 12.26
C VAL A 434 -7.96 -12.22 12.11
N GLY A 435 -6.75 -12.78 12.24
CA GLY A 435 -6.49 -14.21 12.06
C GLY A 435 -6.78 -15.07 13.31
N ALA A 436 -6.84 -14.49 14.50
CA ALA A 436 -7.25 -15.20 15.71
C ALA A 436 -8.44 -14.53 16.42
N THR A 437 -8.27 -14.13 17.68
CA THR A 437 -9.40 -13.71 18.54
C THR A 437 -9.66 -12.22 18.40
N ILE A 438 -10.93 -11.85 18.32
CA ILE A 438 -11.39 -10.47 18.52
C ILE A 438 -12.04 -10.41 19.91
N ASP A 439 -11.56 -9.53 20.79
CA ASP A 439 -12.08 -9.37 22.16
C ASP A 439 -12.22 -7.89 22.51
N PHE A 440 -13.44 -7.37 22.40
CA PHE A 440 -13.79 -5.98 22.72
C PHE A 440 -14.65 -5.95 23.98
N LYS A 441 -14.18 -5.23 25.00
CA LYS A 441 -14.91 -5.05 26.27
C LYS A 441 -15.06 -3.59 26.64
N ASN A 442 -16.01 -3.33 27.55
CA ASN A 442 -16.16 -2.08 28.29
C ASN A 442 -16.28 -0.85 27.39
N ASN A 443 -17.31 -0.83 26.54
CA ASN A 443 -17.67 0.28 25.65
C ASN A 443 -16.62 0.58 24.57
N SER A 444 -15.90 -0.45 24.13
CA SER A 444 -15.01 -0.35 22.98
C SER A 444 -15.83 -0.44 21.68
N THR A 445 -15.48 0.39 20.70
CA THR A 445 -16.15 0.52 19.41
C THR A 445 -15.20 0.22 18.27
N ILE A 446 -15.73 -0.38 17.21
CA ILE A 446 -15.01 -0.67 15.97
C ILE A 446 -15.87 -0.24 14.78
N ASN A 447 -15.25 0.47 13.84
CA ASN A 447 -15.88 0.96 12.62
C ASN A 447 -15.00 0.56 11.43
N ALA A 448 -15.47 -0.37 10.60
CA ALA A 448 -14.81 -0.74 9.35
C ALA A 448 -15.55 -0.13 8.16
N GLY A 449 -14.80 0.38 7.18
CA GLY A 449 -15.31 0.95 5.94
C GLY A 449 -15.13 0.03 4.74
N THR A 450 -15.18 0.60 3.54
CA THR A 450 -15.14 -0.14 2.27
C THR A 450 -14.04 0.31 1.31
N THR A 451 -13.21 1.28 1.69
CA THR A 451 -12.22 1.90 0.79
C THR A 451 -10.86 1.20 0.79
N GLY A 452 -10.77 0.03 1.43
CA GLY A 452 -9.55 -0.76 1.58
C GLY A 452 -9.00 -1.28 0.26
N GLN A 453 -7.66 -1.36 0.13
CA GLN A 453 -6.99 -1.75 -1.11
C GLN A 453 -5.93 -2.85 -0.93
N THR A 454 -5.74 -3.38 0.28
CA THR A 454 -4.70 -4.40 0.52
C THR A 454 -5.12 -5.74 -0.06
N SER A 455 -4.29 -6.27 -0.96
CA SER A 455 -4.44 -7.63 -1.46
C SER A 455 -3.56 -8.56 -0.62
N LEU A 456 -4.15 -9.62 -0.08
CA LEU A 456 -3.41 -10.67 0.61
C LEU A 456 -3.15 -11.84 -0.34
N ASP A 457 -1.94 -12.38 -0.29
CA ASP A 457 -1.57 -13.59 -1.01
C ASP A 457 -1.86 -14.79 -0.10
N LEU A 458 -2.79 -15.66 -0.53
CA LEU A 458 -3.07 -16.91 0.15
C LEU A 458 -2.11 -17.98 -0.37
N SER A 459 -0.82 -17.84 -0.09
CA SER A 459 0.16 -18.88 -0.35
C SER A 459 0.39 -19.69 0.93
N GLY A 460 -0.19 -20.89 0.97
CA GLY A 460 0.00 -21.80 2.09
C GLY A 460 1.22 -22.68 1.82
N SER A 461 2.28 -22.52 2.62
CA SER A 461 3.33 -23.57 2.71
C SER A 461 2.74 -24.83 3.37
N ALA A 462 1.98 -25.61 2.63
CA ALA A 462 1.68 -26.99 2.98
C ALA A 462 2.85 -27.88 2.51
N SER A 463 4.04 -27.70 3.09
CA SER A 463 5.08 -28.73 2.98
C SER A 463 4.74 -29.87 3.93
N GLY A 464 4.09 -30.90 3.42
CA GLY A 464 4.03 -32.21 4.09
C GLY A 464 2.65 -32.83 4.16
N GLY A 465 2.43 -33.82 3.29
CA GLY A 465 1.73 -35.07 3.61
C GLY A 465 0.28 -34.97 4.10
N GLY A 466 -0.66 -35.18 3.18
CA GLY A 466 -1.93 -35.88 3.44
C GLY A 466 -2.66 -35.54 4.75
N SER A 467 -3.36 -34.42 4.80
CA SER A 467 -4.58 -34.31 5.58
C SER A 467 -5.46 -33.22 4.99
N THR A 468 -6.77 -33.44 5.06
CA THR A 468 -7.87 -32.58 4.60
C THR A 468 -7.63 -31.08 4.80
N PRO A 469 -7.98 -30.22 3.81
CA PRO A 469 -7.82 -28.77 3.94
C PRO A 469 -8.65 -28.21 5.11
N PRO A 470 -8.20 -27.15 5.81
CA PRO A 470 -8.85 -26.66 7.02
C PRO A 470 -10.28 -26.12 6.75
N LYS A 471 -11.23 -26.50 7.61
CA LYS A 471 -12.65 -26.14 7.58
C LYS A 471 -12.99 -24.94 8.49
N ASP A 472 -12.43 -23.75 8.34
CA ASP A 472 -12.58 -22.74 9.42
C ASP A 472 -13.04 -21.34 8.99
N TRP A 473 -13.92 -21.22 7.99
CA TRP A 473 -14.57 -19.93 7.70
C TRP A 473 -16.01 -19.89 8.20
N THR A 474 -16.17 -19.47 9.46
CA THR A 474 -17.49 -19.21 10.07
C THR A 474 -17.52 -17.75 10.53
N PRO A 475 -18.31 -16.87 9.89
CA PRO A 475 -18.43 -15.47 10.28
C PRO A 475 -19.19 -15.34 11.59
N ILE A 476 -18.89 -14.26 12.32
CA ILE A 476 -19.83 -13.71 13.29
C ILE A 476 -20.60 -12.60 12.58
N ARG A 477 -21.92 -12.77 12.55
CA ARG A 477 -22.87 -11.73 12.13
C ARG A 477 -23.53 -11.15 13.39
N GLN A 478 -23.62 -9.83 13.44
CA GLN A 478 -24.76 -9.15 14.05
C GLN A 478 -25.34 -8.20 13.02
#